data_AF-A0A4Y4KDR6-F1
#
_entry.id   AF-A0A4Y4KDR6-F1
#
_cell.length_a   1.000
_cell.length_b   1.000
_cell.length_c   1.000
_cell.angle_alpha   90.00
_cell.angle_beta   90.00
_cell.angle_gamma   90.00
#
_symmetry.space_group_name_H-M   'P 1'
#
loop_
_entity.id
_entity.type
_entity.pdbx_description
1 polymer ?
#
loop_
_entity_poly.entity_id
_entity_poly.type
_entity_poly.pdbx_seq_one_letter_code
_entity_poly.pdbx_strand_id
1 'polypeptide(L)' 'MRATVGDQLVQHGRVVGQHDQISEIVEVMGTEGNPPYRVRFPDGHEAVMSPGPDCQVRHKKEHEHH' A
#
# COMPACT_ATOMS: atom_id res chain seq x y z
N MET A 1 -0.20 -8.04 -8.67
CA MET A 1 -0.44 -6.73 -8.04
C MET A 1 0.68 -5.81 -8.48
N ARG A 2 0.38 -4.59 -8.94
CA ARG A 2 1.38 -3.59 -9.31
C ARG A 2 1.11 -2.28 -8.56
N ALA A 3 2.15 -1.59 -8.14
CA ALA A 3 2.06 -0.32 -7.44
C ALA A 3 3.12 0.67 -7.91
N THR A 4 2.89 1.94 -7.60
CA THR A 4 3.78 3.07 -7.86
C THR A 4 4.02 3.86 -6.57
N VAL A 5 5.09 4.64 -6.54
CA VAL A 5 5.38 5.53 -5.41
C VAL A 5 4.28 6.57 -5.27
N GLY A 6 3.76 6.74 -4.04
CA GLY A 6 2.63 7.61 -3.71
C GLY A 6 1.28 6.88 -3.63
N ASP A 7 1.20 5.62 -4.06
CA ASP A 7 0.01 4.79 -3.87
C ASP A 7 -0.16 4.37 -2.41
N GLN A 8 -1.37 3.98 -2.02
CA GLN A 8 -1.64 3.44 -0.68
C GLN A 8 -1.82 1.93 -0.73
N LEU A 9 -1.06 1.21 0.10
CA LEU A 9 -1.26 -0.21 0.34
C LEU A 9 -2.22 -0.40 1.53
N VAL A 10 -3.33 -1.07 1.27
CA VAL A 10 -4.36 -1.42 2.26
C VAL A 10 -4.28 -2.91 2.52
N GLN A 11 -4.04 -3.29 3.77
CA GLN A 11 -4.10 -4.67 4.22
C GLN A 11 -5.40 -4.88 5.00
N HIS A 12 -6.26 -5.74 4.45
CA HIS A 12 -7.52 -6.08 5.11
C HIS A 12 -7.28 -7.07 6.24
N GLY A 13 -7.77 -6.74 7.43
CA GLY A 13 -7.78 -7.65 8.56
C GLY A 13 -8.69 -8.85 8.28
N ARG A 14 -8.24 -10.08 8.59
CA ARG A 14 -9.05 -11.29 8.39
C ARG A 14 -10.19 -11.45 9.41
N VAL A 15 -10.20 -10.63 10.47
CA VAL A 15 -11.14 -10.74 11.60
C VAL A 15 -12.01 -9.49 11.67
N VAL A 16 -13.30 -9.70 11.90
CA VAL A 16 -14.27 -8.61 12.12
C VAL A 16 -13.83 -7.76 13.32
N GLY A 17 -13.68 -6.44 13.10
CA GLY A 17 -13.24 -5.48 14.11
C GLY A 17 -11.74 -5.12 14.05
N GLN A 18 -10.95 -5.81 13.24
CA GLN A 18 -9.58 -5.38 12.94
C GLN A 18 -9.63 -4.25 11.91
N HIS A 19 -9.04 -3.10 12.26
CA HIS A 19 -8.99 -1.95 11.37
C HIS A 19 -8.07 -2.28 10.18
N ASP A 20 -8.48 -1.84 8.99
CA ASP A 20 -7.63 -1.91 7.80
C ASP A 20 -6.31 -1.17 8.08
N GLN A 21 -5.19 -1.83 7.80
CA GLN A 21 -3.88 -1.20 7.93
C GLN A 21 -3.56 -0.50 6.61
N ILE A 22 -3.53 0.83 6.63
CA ILE A 22 -3.25 1.67 5.47
C ILE A 22 -1.82 2.19 5.60
N SER A 23 -1.03 2.03 4.54
CA SER A 23 0.35 2.52 4.46
C SER A 23 0.61 3.14 3.09
N GLU A 24 1.46 4.16 3.02
CA GLU A 24 1.83 4.81 1.76
C GLU A 24 3.07 4.16 1.17
N ILE A 25 3.05 3.83 -0.11
CA ILE A 25 4.18 3.25 -0.83
C ILE A 25 5.16 4.39 -1.13
N VAL A 26 6.30 4.39 -0.45
CA VAL A 26 7.36 5.40 -0.62
C VAL A 26 8.43 4.95 -1.62
N GLU A 27 8.54 3.65 -1.88
CA GLU A 27 9.49 3.09 -2.84
C GLU A 27 8.98 1.75 -3.39
N VAL A 28 9.20 1.49 -4.67
CA VAL A 28 8.90 0.19 -5.30
C VAL A 28 10.21 -0.46 -5.72
N MET A 29 10.59 -1.54 -5.04
CA MET A 29 11.87 -2.22 -5.24
C MET A 29 11.78 -3.40 -6.21
N GLY A 30 10.59 -3.96 -6.42
CA GLY A 30 10.40 -5.01 -7.41
C GLY A 30 10.31 -4.45 -8.83
N THR A 31 10.65 -5.30 -9.78
CA THR A 31 10.66 -4.95 -11.21
C THR A 31 9.23 -4.69 -11.71
N GLU A 32 9.06 -3.72 -12.62
CA GLU A 32 7.76 -3.41 -13.25
C GLU A 32 6.62 -3.12 -12.25
N GLY A 33 6.95 -2.56 -11.09
CA GLY A 33 5.95 -2.23 -10.08
C GLY A 33 5.54 -3.42 -9.20
N ASN A 34 6.26 -4.54 -9.25
CA ASN A 34 6.01 -5.71 -8.41
C ASN A 34 6.58 -5.50 -6.98
N PRO A 35 6.13 -6.28 -5.99
CA PRO A 35 6.75 -6.26 -4.67
C PRO A 35 8.18 -6.85 -4.69
N PRO A 36 9.02 -6.55 -3.68
CA PRO A 36 8.69 -5.85 -2.44
C PRO A 36 8.51 -4.33 -2.58
N TYR A 37 7.70 -3.75 -1.70
CA TYR A 37 7.45 -2.30 -1.60
C TYR A 37 7.99 -1.77 -0.28
N ARG A 38 8.54 -0.56 -0.29
CA ARG A 38 8.79 0.19 0.94
C ARG A 38 7.56 1.02 1.23
N VAL A 39 6.99 0.84 2.41
CA VAL A 39 5.80 1.55 2.84
C VAL A 39 6.09 2.37 4.09
N ARG A 40 5.40 3.50 4.22
CA ARG A 40 5.36 4.35 5.41
C ARG A 40 3.99 4.23 6.06
N PHE A 41 3.99 3.88 7.33
CA PHE A 41 2.81 3.81 8.18
C PHE A 41 2.43 5.21 8.68
N PRO A 42 1.16 5.41 9.10
CA PRO A 42 0.71 6.71 9.60
C PRO A 42 1.38 7.15 10.91
N ASP A 43 2.02 6.23 11.65
CA ASP A 43 2.87 6.53 12.80
C ASP A 43 4.26 7.07 12.40
N GLY A 44 4.57 7.13 11.09
CA GLY A 44 5.85 7.57 10.53
C GLY A 44 6.88 6.45 10.37
N HIS A 45 6.57 5.21 10.78
CA HIS A 45 7.48 4.09 10.63
C HIS A 45 7.53 3.62 9.18
N GLU A 46 8.72 3.23 8.72
CA GLU A 46 8.91 2.67 7.39
C GLU A 46 9.30 1.20 7.46
N ALA A 47 8.71 0.38 6.58
CA ALA A 47 9.02 -1.03 6.48
C ALA A 47 9.02 -1.51 5.04
N VAL A 48 9.75 -2.59 4.78
CA VAL A 48 9.68 -3.32 3.52
C VAL A 48 8.61 -4.40 3.64
N MET A 49 7.64 -4.37 2.74
CA MET A 49 6.48 -5.24 2.75
C MET A 49 6.32 -5.97 1.42
N SER A 50 6.04 -7.27 1.50
CA SER A 50 5.58 -8.08 0.38
C SER A 50 4.11 -8.41 0.60
N PRO A 51 3.18 -7.75 -0.13
CA PRO A 51 1.75 -7.95 0.07
C PRO A 51 1.32 -9.36 -0.32
N GLY A 52 0.42 -9.92 0.50
CA GLY A 52 -0.26 -11.18 0.23
C GLY A 52 -1.56 -11.00 -0.55
N PRO A 53 -2.36 -12.07 -0.71
CA PRO A 53 -3.63 -12.04 -1.46
C PRO A 53 -4.69 -11.12 -0.84
N ASP A 54 -4.61 -10.84 0.48
CA ASP A 54 -5.56 -9.98 1.20
C ASP A 54 -5.19 -8.48 1.15
N CYS A 55 -4.19 -8.11 0.33
CA CYS A 55 -3.75 -6.73 0.17
C CYS A 55 -4.42 -6.09 -1.05
N GLN A 56 -4.64 -4.79 -0.98
CA GLN A 56 -5.14 -3.97 -2.08
C GLN A 56 -4.26 -2.73 -2.24
N VAL A 57 -3.94 -2.38 -3.49
CA VAL A 57 -3.30 -1.10 -3.81
C VAL A 57 -4.40 -0.13 -4.20
N ARG A 58 -4.48 1.00 -3.48
CA ARG A 58 -5.31 2.14 -3.83
C ARG A 58 -4.43 3.18 -4.48
N HIS A 59 -4.58 3.31 -5.79
CA HIS A 59 -3.97 4.43 -6.50
C HIS A 59 -4.60 5.71 -6.00
N LYS A 60 -3.79 6.74 -5.71
CA LYS A 60 -4.31 8.10 -5.54
C LYS A 60 -4.94 8.46 -6.88
N LYS A 61 -6.24 8.22 -7.04
CA LYS A 61 -6.99 8.82 -8.11
C LYS A 61 -6.80 10.31 -7.92
N GLU A 62 -6.10 10.95 -8.85
CA GLU A 62 -6.30 12.37 -9.11
C GLU A 62 -7.80 12.51 -9.41
N HIS A 63 -8.59 12.71 -8.36
CA HIS A 63 -9.91 13.28 -8.51
C HIS A 63 -9.67 14.76 -8.81
N GLU A 64 -9.25 15.04 -10.04
CA GLU A 64 -9.79 16.20 -10.73
C GLU A 64 -11.30 16.01 -10.79
N HIS A 65 -12.00 16.76 -9.96
CA HIS A 65 -13.39 17.12 -10.22
C HIS A 65 -13.56 18.61 -9.94
N HIS A 66 -13.44 19.35 -11.05
CA HIS A 66 -14.23 20.52 -11.44
C HIS A 66 -13.99 21.87 -10.75
#